data_AF-A0A660ZVC5-F1
#
_entry.id   AF-A0A660ZVC5-F1
#
_cell.length_a   1.000
_cell.length_b   1.000
_cell.length_c   1.000
_cell.angle_alpha   90.00
_cell.angle_beta   90.00
_cell.angle_gamma   90.00
#
_symmetry.space_group_name_H-M   'P 1'
#
loop_
_entity.id
_entity.type
_entity.pdbx_description
1 polymer ?
#
loop_
_entity_poly.entity_id
_entity_poly.type
_entity_poly.pdbx_seq_one_letter_code
_entity_poly.pdbx_strand_id
1 'polypeptide(L)'
;MNRNRTSLGLAAAFAIMATCRIMLIFFGRLEAGLVADDTYYYFTIAKNLAAGNGPTFDGLAPTNGFHPLWQLYMVPFFINAGDLWSPVRTILASTIILDGISGLLVHRIVGRFAGGGYALTAAALWWLT
;
A
#
# COMPACT_ATOMS: atom_id res chain seq x y z
N MET A 1 32.83 -2.04 1.19
CA MET A 1 31.78 -2.84 0.52
C MET A 1 31.31 -2.06 -0.71
N ASN A 2 31.36 -2.66 -1.90
CA ASN A 2 31.17 -1.94 -3.17
C ASN A 2 29.72 -1.44 -3.31
N ARG A 3 29.50 -0.13 -3.47
CA ARG A 3 28.17 0.53 -3.53
C ARG A 3 27.22 -0.13 -4.54
N ASN A 4 27.77 -0.72 -5.60
CA ASN A 4 27.02 -1.42 -6.64
C ASN A 4 26.41 -2.76 -6.19
N ARG A 5 27.04 -3.47 -5.24
CA ARG A 5 26.50 -4.75 -4.74
C ARG A 5 25.31 -4.55 -3.81
N THR A 6 25.35 -3.50 -2.98
CA THR A 6 24.25 -3.17 -2.06
C THR A 6 23.02 -2.66 -2.79
N SER A 7 23.19 -1.83 -3.82
CA SER A 7 22.07 -1.33 -4.63
C SER A 7 21.40 -2.46 -5.43
N LEU A 8 22.19 -3.41 -5.94
CA LEU A 8 21.66 -4.57 -6.66
C LEU A 8 20.84 -5.48 -5.75
N GLY A 9 21.32 -5.72 -4.52
CA GLY A 9 20.60 -6.54 -3.53
C GLY A 9 19.25 -5.95 -3.12
N LEU A 10 19.20 -4.63 -2.86
CA LEU A 10 17.94 -3.93 -2.56
C LEU A 10 16.96 -4.00 -3.73
N ALA A 11 17.43 -3.74 -4.95
CA ALA A 11 16.58 -3.77 -6.13
C ALA A 11 16.00 -5.16 -6.37
N ALA A 12 16.79 -6.22 -6.19
CA ALA A 12 16.33 -7.59 -6.34
C ALA A 12 15.28 -7.97 -5.27
N ALA A 13 15.53 -7.64 -4.00
CA ALA A 13 14.58 -7.92 -2.91
C ALA A 13 13.24 -7.22 -3.12
N PHE A 14 13.28 -5.93 -3.47
CA PHE A 14 12.07 -5.16 -3.78
C PHE A 14 11.34 -5.72 -5.01
N ALA A 15 12.06 -6.04 -6.08
CA ALA A 15 11.46 -6.58 -7.30
C ALA A 15 10.72 -7.90 -7.04
N ILE A 16 11.32 -8.82 -6.28
CA ILE A 16 10.67 -10.09 -5.91
C ILE A 16 9.37 -9.84 -5.13
N MET A 17 9.43 -9.03 -4.08
CA MET A 17 8.23 -8.69 -3.28
C MET A 17 7.16 -8.00 -4.14
N ALA A 18 7.55 -7.02 -4.94
CA ALA A 18 6.64 -6.28 -5.80
C ALA A 18 5.96 -7.21 -6.82
N THR A 19 6.72 -8.11 -7.47
CA THR A 19 6.16 -9.11 -8.38
C THR A 19 5.18 -10.04 -7.67
N CYS A 20 5.52 -10.57 -6.50
CA CYS A 20 4.61 -11.40 -5.71
C CYS A 20 3.32 -10.67 -5.36
N ARG A 21 3.40 -9.41 -4.90
CA ARG A 21 2.21 -8.61 -4.57
C ARG A 21 1.37 -8.25 -5.78
N ILE A 22 1.99 -7.88 -6.90
CA ILE A 22 1.26 -7.67 -8.17
C ILE A 22 0.50 -8.95 -8.54
N MET A 23 1.16 -10.11 -8.46
CA MET A 23 0.49 -11.38 -8.75
C MET A 23 -0.71 -11.63 -7.82
N LEU A 24 -0.56 -11.42 -6.52
CA LEU A 24 -1.65 -11.57 -5.55
C LEU A 24 -2.77 -10.55 -5.78
N ILE A 25 -2.44 -9.31 -6.11
CA ILE A 25 -3.42 -8.23 -6.33
C ILE A 25 -4.25 -8.49 -7.59
N PHE A 26 -3.65 -8.99 -8.67
CA PHE A 26 -4.33 -9.15 -9.96
C PHE A 26 -4.91 -10.56 -10.19
N PHE A 27 -4.27 -11.60 -9.66
CA PHE A 27 -4.69 -12.99 -9.85
C PHE A 27 -5.19 -13.66 -8.56
N GLY A 28 -4.96 -13.05 -7.40
CA GLY A 28 -5.50 -13.54 -6.14
C GLY A 28 -6.98 -13.20 -5.94
N ARG A 29 -7.56 -13.83 -4.92
CA ARG A 29 -8.94 -13.61 -4.47
C ARG A 29 -8.93 -12.57 -3.35
N LEU A 30 -9.10 -11.30 -3.70
CA LEU A 30 -9.08 -10.19 -2.75
C LEU A 30 -10.17 -10.35 -1.69
N GLU A 31 -11.35 -10.76 -2.13
CA GLU A 31 -12.55 -11.05 -1.36
C GLU A 31 -12.45 -12.28 -0.44
N ALA A 32 -11.40 -13.10 -0.56
CA ALA A 32 -11.24 -14.33 0.23
C ALA A 32 -10.21 -14.18 1.36
N GLY A 33 -10.02 -12.95 1.87
CA GLY A 33 -9.16 -12.67 3.03
C GLY A 33 -7.73 -12.24 2.70
N LEU A 34 -7.44 -11.84 1.45
CA LEU A 34 -6.15 -11.21 1.14
C LEU A 34 -6.07 -9.79 1.73
N VAL A 35 -7.21 -9.12 1.84
CA VAL A 35 -7.32 -7.77 2.39
C VAL A 35 -7.96 -7.86 3.78
N ALA A 36 -7.44 -7.09 4.72
CA ALA A 36 -8.01 -7.01 6.06
C ALA A 36 -9.43 -6.43 6.05
N ASP A 37 -10.29 -6.93 6.93
CA ASP A 37 -11.72 -6.59 6.96
C ASP A 37 -11.97 -5.09 7.15
N ASP A 38 -11.13 -4.42 7.93
CA ASP A 38 -11.19 -2.98 8.18
C ASP A 38 -11.03 -2.13 6.91
N THR A 39 -10.33 -2.66 5.90
CA THR A 39 -10.05 -1.96 4.65
C THR A 39 -11.34 -1.78 3.82
N TYR A 40 -12.31 -2.69 3.95
CA TYR A 40 -13.61 -2.55 3.26
C TYR A 40 -14.40 -1.33 3.75
N TYR A 41 -14.21 -0.90 5.00
CA TYR A 41 -14.78 0.37 5.48
C TYR A 41 -14.19 1.56 4.72
N TYR A 42 -12.87 1.59 4.52
CA TYR A 42 -12.20 2.65 3.77
C TYR A 42 -12.68 2.74 2.32
N PHE A 43 -12.80 1.60 1.63
CA PHE A 43 -13.30 1.56 0.25
C PHE A 43 -14.75 2.04 0.15
N THR A 44 -15.60 1.63 1.09
CA THR A 44 -17.01 2.02 1.10
C THR A 44 -17.18 3.52 1.38
N ILE A 45 -16.45 4.05 2.35
CA ILE A 45 -16.45 5.49 2.66
C ILE A 45 -15.87 6.29 1.49
N ALA A 46 -14.82 5.80 0.83
CA ALA A 46 -14.22 6.46 -0.33
C ALA A 46 -15.22 6.56 -1.49
N LYS A 47 -15.96 5.47 -1.75
CA LYS A 47 -17.03 5.42 -2.74
C LYS A 47 -18.15 6.40 -2.42
N ASN A 48 -18.59 6.48 -1.17
CA ASN A 48 -19.64 7.42 -0.76
C ASN A 48 -19.17 8.88 -0.87
N LEU A 49 -17.93 9.17 -0.49
CA LEU A 49 -17.33 10.49 -0.69
C LEU A 49 -17.21 10.85 -2.17
N ALA A 50 -16.77 9.92 -3.03
CA ALA A 50 -16.69 10.13 -4.48
C ALA A 50 -18.06 10.37 -5.13
N ALA A 51 -19.12 9.76 -4.57
CA ALA A 51 -20.49 9.97 -5.01
C ALA A 51 -21.16 11.24 -4.43
N GLY A 52 -20.49 11.99 -3.56
CA GLY A 52 -21.04 13.19 -2.93
C GLY A 52 -21.97 12.92 -1.73
N ASN A 53 -22.06 11.67 -1.26
CA ASN A 53 -22.91 11.27 -0.12
C ASN A 53 -22.30 11.66 1.24
N GLY A 54 -21.09 12.20 1.26
CA GLY A 54 -20.35 12.56 2.46
C GLY A 54 -19.58 11.38 3.09
N PRO A 55 -18.90 11.61 4.22
CA PRO A 55 -18.10 10.61 4.90
C PRO A 55 -19.01 9.67 5.70
N THR A 56 -19.56 8.65 5.05
CA THR A 56 -20.49 7.68 5.65
C THR A 56 -20.22 6.28 5.12
N PHE A 57 -20.51 5.25 5.91
CA PHE A 57 -20.44 3.86 5.47
C PHE A 57 -21.79 3.40 4.90
N ASP A 58 -22.88 3.72 5.59
CA ASP A 58 -24.25 3.25 5.30
C ASP A 58 -25.11 4.28 4.55
N GLY A 59 -24.67 5.53 4.45
CA GLY A 59 -25.46 6.62 3.88
C GLY A 59 -26.39 7.31 4.89
N LEU A 60 -26.44 6.85 6.14
CA LEU A 60 -27.36 7.34 7.16
C LEU A 60 -26.64 8.23 8.18
N ALA A 61 -25.51 7.75 8.70
CA ALA A 61 -24.75 8.45 9.73
C ALA A 61 -23.37 8.89 9.19
N PRO A 62 -22.94 10.13 9.47
CA PRO A 62 -21.57 10.53 9.20
C PRO A 62 -20.60 9.79 10.12
N THR A 63 -19.40 9.51 9.62
CA THR A 63 -18.30 8.88 10.36
C THR A 63 -17.01 9.68 10.19
N ASN A 64 -16.13 9.58 11.19
CA ASN A 64 -14.79 10.17 11.20
C ASN A 64 -13.72 9.17 11.69
N GLY A 65 -14.07 7.90 11.85
CA GLY A 65 -13.19 6.84 12.38
C GLY A 65 -12.14 6.33 11.40
N PHE A 66 -11.67 7.16 10.48
CA PHE A 66 -10.70 6.80 9.43
C PHE A 66 -9.52 7.77 9.43
N HIS A 67 -8.37 7.31 8.91
CA HIS A 67 -7.21 8.19 8.71
C HIS A 67 -7.47 9.17 7.54
N PRO A 68 -7.59 10.49 7.78
CA PRO A 68 -8.10 11.42 6.76
C PRO A 68 -7.26 11.48 5.49
N LEU A 69 -5.93 11.48 5.62
CA LEU A 69 -5.03 11.52 4.46
C LEU A 69 -5.19 10.28 3.58
N TRP A 70 -5.27 9.09 4.20
CA TRP A 70 -5.45 7.83 3.50
C TRP A 70 -6.85 7.73 2.88
N GLN A 71 -7.87 8.19 3.59
CA GLN A 71 -9.23 8.22 3.07
C GLN A 71 -9.34 9.13 1.83
N LEU A 72 -8.80 10.35 1.90
CA LEU A 72 -8.79 11.29 0.78
C LEU A 72 -7.95 10.77 -0.40
N TYR A 73 -6.87 10.04 -0.12
CA TYR A 73 -6.08 9.39 -1.16
C TYR A 73 -6.90 8.37 -1.97
N MET A 74 -7.82 7.63 -1.33
CA MET A 74 -8.65 6.63 -2.01
C MET A 74 -9.78 7.24 -2.85
N VAL A 75 -10.31 8.41 -2.48
CA VAL A 75 -11.50 9.01 -3.11
C VAL A 75 -11.36 9.13 -4.64
N PRO A 76 -10.26 9.67 -5.21
CA PRO A 76 -10.11 9.82 -6.65
C PRO A 76 -10.26 8.52 -7.45
N PHE A 77 -9.86 7.38 -6.86
CA PHE A 77 -9.94 6.09 -7.55
C PHE A 77 -11.39 5.63 -7.74
N PHE A 78 -12.31 6.08 -6.89
CA PHE A 78 -13.74 5.74 -7.01
C PHE A 78 -14.54 6.75 -7.85
N ILE A 79 -13.93 7.85 -8.30
CA ILE A 79 -14.59 8.80 -9.20
C ILE A 79 -14.82 8.11 -10.55
N ASN A 80 -16.10 7.94 -10.92
CA ASN A 80 -16.52 7.23 -12.13
C ASN A 80 -16.10 5.75 -12.19
N ALA A 81 -15.84 5.12 -11.05
CA ALA A 81 -15.59 3.68 -11.03
C ALA A 81 -16.87 2.92 -11.43
N GLY A 82 -16.81 2.20 -12.55
CA GLY A 82 -17.91 1.36 -13.05
C GLY A 82 -18.04 0.02 -12.32
N ASP A 83 -17.04 -0.34 -11.52
CA ASP A 83 -16.99 -1.57 -10.74
C ASP A 83 -16.25 -1.34 -9.41
N LEU A 84 -16.38 -2.29 -8.49
CA LEU A 84 -15.79 -2.19 -7.15
C LEU A 84 -14.30 -2.59 -7.11
N TRP A 85 -13.86 -3.52 -7.96
CA TRP A 85 -12.58 -4.21 -7.77
C TRP A 85 -11.43 -3.56 -8.51
N SER A 86 -11.68 -2.92 -9.66
CA SER A 86 -10.69 -2.14 -10.40
C SER A 86 -10.06 -1.02 -9.55
N PRO A 87 -10.83 -0.14 -8.87
CA PRO A 87 -10.24 0.88 -8.01
C PRO A 87 -9.51 0.27 -6.81
N VAL A 88 -10.04 -0.79 -6.20
CA VAL A 88 -9.38 -1.52 -5.11
C VAL A 88 -8.02 -2.06 -5.54
N ARG A 89 -7.94 -2.73 -6.70
CA ARG A 89 -6.67 -3.27 -7.24
C ARG A 89 -5.66 -2.16 -7.49
N THR A 90 -6.11 -1.00 -7.95
CA THR A 90 -5.23 0.14 -8.22
C THR A 90 -4.72 0.78 -6.93
N ILE A 91 -5.56 0.92 -5.90
CA ILE A 91 -5.15 1.37 -4.56
C ILE A 91 -4.16 0.38 -3.93
N LEU A 92 -4.41 -0.92 -4.03
CA LEU A 92 -3.49 -1.93 -3.52
C LEU A 92 -2.17 -1.90 -4.29
N ALA A 93 -2.19 -1.75 -5.61
CA ALA A 93 -0.98 -1.66 -6.43
C ALA A 93 -0.15 -0.41 -6.08
N SER A 94 -0.80 0.71 -5.77
CA SER A 94 -0.07 1.93 -5.39
C SER A 94 0.65 1.81 -4.04
N THR A 95 0.18 0.94 -3.13
CA THR A 95 0.87 0.68 -1.86
C THR A 95 2.26 0.07 -2.07
N ILE A 96 2.49 -0.65 -3.18
CA ILE A 96 3.81 -1.20 -3.53
C ILE A 96 4.83 -0.06 -3.70
N ILE A 97 4.41 1.07 -4.27
CA ILE A 97 5.27 2.25 -4.43
C ILE A 97 5.57 2.87 -3.07
N LEU A 98 4.54 3.04 -2.23
CA LEU A 98 4.70 3.58 -0.87
C LEU A 98 5.63 2.73 -0.02
N ASP A 99 5.53 1.40 -0.12
CA ASP A 99 6.41 0.47 0.60
C ASP A 99 7.83 0.48 0.05
N GLY A 100 8.02 0.67 -1.26
CA GLY A 100 9.33 0.89 -1.86
C GLY A 100 10.00 2.15 -1.30
N ILE A 101 9.25 3.26 -1.21
CA ILE A 101 9.73 4.50 -0.60
C ILE A 101 10.06 4.28 0.87
N SER A 102 9.16 3.64 1.62
CA SER A 102 9.34 3.35 3.05
C SER A 102 10.60 2.52 3.30
N GLY A 103 10.80 1.42 2.56
CA GLY A 103 12.00 0.58 2.70
C GLY A 103 13.30 1.30 2.36
N LEU A 104 13.28 2.21 1.37
CA LEU A 104 14.43 3.08 1.08
C LEU A 104 14.73 4.06 2.21
N LEU A 105 13.70 4.59 2.87
CA LEU A 105 13.87 5.45 4.05
C LEU A 105 14.45 4.65 5.23
N VAL A 106 13.93 3.45 5.49
CA VAL A 106 14.47 2.53 6.50
C VAL A 106 15.95 2.25 6.23
N HIS A 107 16.31 1.92 4.98
CA HIS A 107 17.71 1.72 4.58
C HIS A 107 18.57 2.94 4.89
N ARG A 108 18.12 4.15 4.54
CA ARG A 108 18.87 5.40 4.78
C ARG A 108 19.04 5.69 6.27
N ILE A 109 17.99 5.50 7.06
CA ILE A 109 18.00 5.76 8.50
C ILE A 109 18.93 4.76 9.19
N VAL A 110 18.74 3.46 8.98
CA VAL A 110 19.59 2.43 9.60
C VAL A 110 21.03 2.54 9.12
N GLY A 111 21.26 2.86 7.84
CA GLY A 111 22.59 3.07 7.28
C GLY A 111 23.34 4.23 7.94
N ARG A 112 22.63 5.24 8.44
CA ARG A 112 23.21 6.37 9.17
C ARG A 112 23.72 5.98 10.56
N PHE A 113 23.11 5.00 11.22
CA PHE A 113 23.40 4.67 12.63
C PHE A 113 24.12 3.33 12.83
N ALA A 114 23.84 2.31 12.02
CA ALA A 114 24.35 0.95 12.21
C ALA A 114 25.31 0.50 11.10
N GLY A 115 25.29 1.16 9.93
CA GLY A 115 26.13 0.81 8.78
C GLY A 115 25.40 0.00 7.69
N GLY A 116 26.04 -0.11 6.52
CA GLY A 116 25.37 -0.55 5.28
C GLY A 116 24.85 -1.99 5.25
N GLY A 117 25.47 -2.92 6.00
CA GLY A 117 25.00 -4.31 6.07
C GLY A 117 23.68 -4.44 6.86
N TYR A 118 23.59 -3.74 7.99
CA TYR A 118 22.37 -3.67 8.81
C TYR A 118 21.24 -2.92 8.10
N ALA A 119 21.60 -1.89 7.32
CA ALA A 119 20.64 -1.16 6.51
C ALA A 119 19.98 -2.02 5.42
N LEU A 120 20.75 -2.91 4.80
CA LEU A 120 20.24 -3.83 3.77
C LEU A 120 19.28 -4.86 4.38
N THR A 121 19.68 -5.45 5.50
CA THR A 121 18.87 -6.45 6.21
C THR A 121 17.59 -5.84 6.78
N ALA A 122 17.65 -4.66 7.38
CA ALA A 122 16.47 -3.95 7.88
C ALA A 122 15.45 -3.63 6.77
N ALA A 123 15.90 -3.15 5.61
CA ALA A 123 15.00 -2.87 4.49
C ALA A 123 14.42 -4.16 3.88
N ALA A 124 15.20 -5.23 3.79
CA ALA A 124 14.71 -6.52 3.32
C ALA A 124 13.65 -7.10 4.27
N LEU A 125 13.87 -7.03 5.59
CA LEU A 125 12.90 -7.45 6.59
C LEU A 125 11.63 -6.59 6.56
N TRP A 126 11.76 -5.28 6.36
CA TRP A 126 10.63 -4.37 6.22
C TRP A 126 9.70 -4.74 5.06
N TRP A 127 10.24 -5.22 3.94
CA TRP A 127 9.42 -5.66 2.79
C TRP A 127 8.85 -7.08 2.95
N LEU A 128 9.29 -7.83 3.96
CA LEU A 128 8.78 -9.18 4.24
C LEU A 128 7.61 -9.20 5.23
N THR A 129 7.41 -8.11 5.98
CA THR A 129 6.26 -7.89 6.87
C THR A 129 5.11 -7.29 6.10
#